data_AF-A0A7R9TUV8-F1
#
_entry.id   AF-A0A7R9TUV8-F1
#
_cell.length_a   1.000
_cell.length_b   1.000
_cell.length_c   1.000
_cell.angle_alpha   90.00
_cell.angle_beta   90.00
_cell.angle_gamma   90.00
#
_symmetry.space_group_name_H-M   'P 1'
#
loop_
_entity.id
_entity.type
_entity.pdbx_description
1 polymer ?
#
loop_
_entity_poly.entity_id
_entity_poly.type
_entity_poly.pdbx_seq_one_letter_code
_entity_poly.pdbx_strand_id
1 'polypeptide(L)'
;AEYSEELVYQDRAVEKANVASREGVQAIGATNMRALQKHKEQLAQGQWPPLHVRHDSVEGFVVEADASIPAMTLICEYTGDVSWANTFELDHSDCLMDLLILDHDKEHSLTISAAKRCNIARFISGVNNTVKELAAKQNVKCVRYEVDGQA
;
A
#
# COMPACT_ATOMS: atom_id res chain seq x y z
N ALA A 1 5.48 -14.56 5.18
CA ALA A 1 4.12 -14.05 4.97
C ALA A 1 3.45 -14.86 3.87
N GLU A 2 2.14 -15.01 3.94
CA GLU A 2 1.31 -15.51 2.85
C GLU A 2 1.12 -14.41 1.79
N TYR A 3 1.06 -14.80 0.53
CA TYR A 3 0.89 -13.86 -0.56
C TYR A 3 -0.57 -13.39 -0.68
N SER A 4 -0.81 -12.08 -0.84
CA SER A 4 -2.13 -11.49 -1.06
C SER A 4 -2.05 -10.19 -1.87
N GLU A 5 -2.84 -10.04 -2.92
CA GLU A 5 -3.02 -8.77 -3.68
C GLU A 5 -4.24 -7.97 -3.24
N GLU A 6 -4.89 -8.36 -2.15
CA GLU A 6 -6.11 -7.70 -1.67
C GLU A 6 -5.95 -7.28 -0.21
N LEU A 7 -6.72 -6.26 0.17
CA LEU A 7 -6.97 -5.92 1.56
C LEU A 7 -7.78 -7.05 2.21
N VAL A 8 -7.30 -7.54 3.35
CA VAL A 8 -7.93 -8.66 4.05
C VAL A 8 -8.51 -8.19 5.37
N TYR A 9 -9.83 -8.29 5.50
CA TYR A 9 -10.57 -7.92 6.70
C TYR A 9 -10.90 -9.17 7.50
N GLN A 10 -10.43 -9.25 8.75
CA GLN A 10 -10.80 -10.35 9.65
C GLN A 10 -12.16 -10.14 10.33
N ASP A 11 -12.59 -8.87 10.42
CA ASP A 11 -13.86 -8.48 11.02
C ASP A 11 -14.66 -7.63 10.03
N ARG A 12 -15.93 -8.00 9.83
CA ARG A 12 -16.88 -7.29 8.97
C ARG A 12 -17.15 -5.87 9.46
N ALA A 13 -17.00 -5.60 10.77
CA ALA A 13 -17.10 -4.25 11.31
C ALA A 13 -15.97 -3.35 10.77
N VAL A 14 -14.75 -3.88 10.66
CA VAL A 14 -13.58 -3.18 10.11
C VAL A 14 -13.78 -2.91 8.61
N GLU A 15 -14.23 -3.91 7.85
CA GLU A 15 -14.53 -3.77 6.42
C GLU A 15 -15.55 -2.66 6.16
N LYS A 16 -16.66 -2.66 6.92
CA LYS A 16 -17.70 -1.62 6.83
C LYS A 16 -17.23 -0.24 7.28
N ALA A 17 -16.15 -0.16 8.04
CA ALA A 17 -15.57 1.10 8.48
C ALA A 17 -14.65 1.72 7.43
N ASN A 18 -14.21 0.95 6.42
CA ASN A 18 -13.47 1.47 5.28
C ASN A 18 -14.41 2.26 4.36
N VAL A 19 -14.68 3.50 4.76
CA VAL A 19 -15.54 4.44 4.03
C VAL A 19 -14.75 5.71 3.80
N ALA A 20 -14.30 5.92 2.57
CA ALA A 20 -13.40 7.00 2.17
C ALA A 20 -13.93 8.40 2.53
N SER A 21 -15.25 8.60 2.44
CA SER A 21 -15.88 9.88 2.73
C SER A 21 -15.79 10.30 4.20
N ARG A 22 -15.42 9.40 5.12
CA ARG A 22 -15.20 9.74 6.55
C ARG A 22 -13.93 10.58 6.74
N GLU A 23 -12.92 10.36 5.90
CA GLU A 23 -11.70 11.16 5.86
C GLU A 23 -11.77 12.26 4.78
N GLY A 24 -12.49 12.00 3.68
CA GLY A 24 -12.46 12.85 2.49
C GLY A 24 -11.31 12.46 1.54
N VAL A 25 -11.04 11.16 1.41
CA VAL A 25 -10.04 10.64 0.47
C VAL A 25 -10.44 11.03 -0.97
N GLN A 26 -9.46 11.44 -1.78
CA GLN A 26 -9.67 11.85 -3.16
C GLN A 26 -10.21 10.71 -4.05
N ALA A 27 -11.26 10.97 -4.82
CA ALA A 27 -11.82 9.99 -5.77
C ALA A 27 -10.84 9.62 -6.89
N ILE A 28 -10.76 8.33 -7.22
CA ILE A 28 -9.99 7.87 -8.38
C ILE A 28 -10.62 8.38 -9.68
N GLY A 29 -9.80 8.99 -10.54
CA GLY A 29 -10.25 9.42 -11.87
C GLY A 29 -10.47 8.23 -12.81
N ALA A 30 -11.38 8.38 -13.79
CA ALA A 30 -11.73 7.30 -14.72
C ALA A 30 -10.54 6.67 -15.46
N THR A 31 -9.52 7.47 -15.81
CA THR A 31 -8.29 6.97 -16.44
C THR A 31 -7.51 6.06 -15.50
N ASN A 32 -7.32 6.47 -14.24
CA ASN A 32 -6.60 5.69 -13.25
C ASN A 32 -7.37 4.43 -12.87
N MET A 33 -8.71 4.52 -12.80
CA MET A 33 -9.56 3.36 -12.54
C MET A 33 -9.39 2.28 -13.63
N ARG A 34 -9.35 2.66 -14.91
CA ARG A 34 -9.09 1.71 -16.00
C ARG A 34 -7.69 1.11 -15.93
N ALA A 35 -6.69 1.91 -15.55
CA ALA A 35 -5.33 1.42 -15.39
C ALA A 35 -5.24 0.39 -14.25
N LEU A 36 -5.92 0.65 -13.13
CA LEU A 36 -6.00 -0.27 -12.00
C LEU A 36 -6.73 -1.58 -12.38
N GLN A 37 -7.89 -1.49 -13.04
CA GLN A 37 -8.62 -2.68 -13.48
C GLN A 37 -7.79 -3.54 -14.43
N LYS A 38 -7.15 -2.91 -15.43
CA LYS A 38 -6.24 -3.60 -16.35
C LYS A 38 -5.06 -4.25 -15.62
N HIS A 39 -4.50 -3.58 -14.62
CA HIS A 39 -3.44 -4.13 -13.80
C HIS A 39 -3.91 -5.39 -13.07
N LYS A 40 -5.07 -5.36 -12.39
CA LYS A 40 -5.64 -6.54 -11.72
C LYS A 40 -5.89 -7.70 -12.70
N GLU A 41 -6.37 -7.42 -13.92
CA GLU A 41 -6.52 -8.43 -14.99
C GLU A 41 -5.18 -9.05 -15.42
N GLN A 42 -4.12 -8.24 -15.52
CA GLN A 42 -2.78 -8.69 -15.86
C GLN A 42 -2.20 -9.59 -14.76
N LEU A 43 -2.33 -9.20 -13.49
CA LEU A 43 -1.90 -10.02 -12.34
C LEU A 43 -2.60 -11.38 -12.34
N ALA A 44 -3.93 -11.40 -12.58
CA ALA A 44 -4.70 -12.64 -12.67
C ALA A 44 -4.26 -13.58 -13.81
N GLN A 45 -3.59 -13.03 -14.84
CA GLN A 45 -3.01 -13.79 -15.95
C GLN A 45 -1.53 -14.14 -15.73
N GLY A 46 -0.95 -13.83 -14.56
CA GLY A 46 0.46 -14.04 -14.26
C GLY A 46 1.40 -13.04 -14.94
N GLN A 47 0.87 -11.91 -15.43
CA GLN A 47 1.67 -10.80 -15.94
C GLN A 47 2.00 -9.85 -14.79
N TRP A 48 3.20 -9.99 -14.25
CA TRP A 48 3.70 -9.20 -13.13
C TRP A 48 4.40 -7.93 -13.61
N PRO A 49 4.39 -6.83 -12.82
CA PRO A 49 5.28 -5.71 -13.03
C PRO A 49 6.76 -6.18 -13.09
N PRO A 50 7.63 -5.52 -13.88
CA PRO A 50 9.03 -5.90 -13.99
C PRO A 50 9.79 -5.44 -12.74
N LEU A 51 9.55 -6.11 -11.63
CA LEU A 51 10.08 -5.83 -10.31
C LEU A 51 10.72 -7.10 -9.75
N HIS A 52 11.83 -6.93 -9.06
CA HIS A 52 12.57 -8.01 -8.44
C HIS A 52 12.90 -7.65 -6.98
N VAL A 53 12.64 -8.58 -6.06
CA VAL A 53 13.03 -8.45 -4.66
C VAL A 53 14.45 -8.97 -4.47
N ARG A 54 15.37 -8.13 -4.03
CA ARG A 54 16.76 -8.49 -3.74
C ARG A 54 17.07 -8.29 -2.26
N HIS A 55 17.95 -9.11 -1.70
CA HIS A 55 18.51 -8.86 -0.38
C HIS A 55 19.72 -7.92 -0.47
N ASP A 56 19.72 -6.90 0.37
CA ASP A 56 20.77 -5.94 0.62
C ASP A 56 21.27 -6.06 2.06
N SER A 57 22.59 -6.01 2.29
CA SER A 57 23.15 -6.19 3.63
C SER A 57 22.87 -5.03 4.60
N VAL A 58 22.47 -3.87 4.09
CA VAL A 58 22.21 -2.66 4.88
C VAL A 58 20.72 -2.44 5.04
N GLU A 59 19.95 -2.56 3.95
CA GLU A 59 18.51 -2.25 3.94
C GLU A 59 17.62 -3.48 4.16
N GLY A 60 18.18 -4.69 4.10
CA GLY A 60 17.38 -5.92 4.10
C GLY A 60 16.78 -6.19 2.73
N PHE A 61 15.50 -6.55 2.65
CA PHE A 61 14.86 -6.78 1.35
C PHE A 61 14.47 -5.47 0.68
N VAL A 62 14.90 -5.30 -0.57
CA VAL A 62 14.62 -4.13 -1.41
C VAL A 62 13.97 -4.54 -2.72
N VAL A 63 13.22 -3.63 -3.34
CA VAL A 63 12.60 -3.83 -4.66
C VAL A 63 13.36 -3.02 -5.70
N GLU A 64 13.81 -3.68 -6.77
CA GLU A 64 14.48 -3.08 -7.91
C GLU A 64 13.63 -3.28 -9.18
N ALA A 65 13.69 -2.32 -10.10
CA ALA A 65 13.08 -2.48 -11.41
C ALA A 65 13.95 -3.39 -12.28
N ASP A 66 13.35 -4.44 -12.84
CA ASP A 66 13.99 -5.39 -13.77
C ASP A 66 13.89 -4.93 -15.23
N ALA A 67 13.09 -3.90 -15.49
CA ALA A 67 13.01 -3.21 -16.77
C ALA A 67 12.71 -1.72 -16.57
N SER A 68 12.75 -0.93 -17.65
CA SER A 68 12.35 0.47 -17.60
C SER A 68 10.87 0.61 -17.26
N ILE A 69 10.57 1.41 -16.22
CA ILE A 69 9.21 1.75 -15.80
C ILE A 69 8.97 3.23 -16.11
N PRO A 70 8.06 3.57 -17.04
CA PRO A 70 7.76 4.96 -17.37
C PRO A 70 7.17 5.74 -16.19
N ALA A 71 7.33 7.06 -16.22
CA ALA A 71 6.66 7.93 -15.26
C ALA A 71 5.14 7.74 -15.28
N MET A 72 4.49 7.93 -14.12
CA MET A 72 3.04 7.76 -13.94
C MET A 72 2.53 6.32 -14.17
N THR A 73 3.40 5.32 -14.05
CA THR A 73 3.01 3.90 -14.09
C THR A 73 2.55 3.44 -12.71
N LEU A 74 1.43 2.73 -12.64
CA LEU A 74 0.98 2.03 -11.43
C LEU A 74 1.96 0.89 -11.11
N ILE A 75 2.50 0.89 -9.88
CA ILE A 75 3.47 -0.10 -9.42
C ILE A 75 2.76 -1.32 -8.80
N CYS A 76 2.05 -1.10 -7.69
CA CYS A 76 1.23 -2.09 -7.00
C CYS A 76 0.32 -1.37 -5.98
N GLU A 77 -0.71 -2.06 -5.49
CA GLU A 77 -1.45 -1.66 -4.29
C GLU A 77 -0.65 -2.05 -3.03
N TYR A 78 -0.80 -1.34 -1.91
CA TYR A 78 -0.24 -1.77 -0.62
C TYR A 78 -1.27 -2.65 0.09
N THR A 79 -0.98 -3.95 0.22
CA THR A 79 -1.97 -4.94 0.66
C THR A 79 -1.57 -5.58 1.98
N GLY A 80 -2.56 -6.12 2.69
CA GLY A 80 -2.33 -6.83 3.94
C GLY A 80 -3.60 -6.92 4.79
N ASP A 81 -3.40 -7.28 6.05
CA ASP A 81 -4.48 -7.36 7.02
C ASP A 81 -4.90 -5.97 7.48
N VAL A 82 -6.20 -5.66 7.35
CA VAL A 82 -6.75 -4.40 7.83
C VAL A 82 -7.34 -4.57 9.23
N SER A 83 -6.97 -3.69 10.14
CA SER A 83 -7.55 -3.59 11.47
C SER A 83 -7.68 -2.12 11.91
N TRP A 84 -8.34 -1.90 13.04
CA TRP A 84 -8.34 -0.63 13.75
C TRP A 84 -6.91 -0.22 14.10
N ALA A 85 -6.59 1.06 13.96
CA ALA A 85 -5.25 1.59 14.22
C ALA A 85 -4.77 1.29 15.65
N ASN A 86 -5.67 1.33 16.64
CA ASN A 86 -5.35 1.03 18.04
C ASN A 86 -4.94 -0.44 18.29
N THR A 87 -5.25 -1.36 17.37
CA THR A 87 -4.82 -2.76 17.46
C THR A 87 -3.29 -2.87 17.38
N PHE A 88 -2.64 -1.89 16.74
CA PHE A 88 -1.22 -1.90 16.45
C PHE A 88 -0.38 -1.02 17.39
N GLU A 89 -0.96 -0.44 18.46
CA GLU A 89 -0.23 0.44 19.39
C GLU A 89 0.98 -0.24 20.05
N LEU A 90 0.90 -1.55 20.26
CA LEU A 90 1.98 -2.38 20.80
C LEU A 90 2.60 -3.30 19.75
N ASP A 91 2.22 -3.15 18.48
CA ASP A 91 2.83 -3.91 17.39
C ASP A 91 4.22 -3.34 17.08
N HIS A 92 5.18 -4.23 16.84
CA HIS A 92 6.56 -3.89 16.47
C HIS A 92 6.83 -4.14 14.98
N SER A 93 5.77 -4.36 14.20
CA SER A 93 5.80 -4.49 12.75
C SER A 93 6.34 -3.22 12.10
N ASP A 94 7.32 -3.40 11.22
CA ASP A 94 7.91 -2.35 10.39
C ASP A 94 7.15 -2.13 9.07
N CYS A 95 6.01 -2.82 8.89
CA CYS A 95 5.24 -2.85 7.64
C CYS A 95 3.77 -2.49 7.85
N LEU A 96 3.55 -1.43 8.64
CA LEU A 96 2.26 -0.80 8.82
C LEU A 96 2.09 0.34 7.80
N MET A 97 0.87 0.50 7.28
CA MET A 97 0.50 1.61 6.39
C MET A 97 -0.88 2.13 6.76
N ASP A 98 -1.03 3.45 6.86
CA ASP A 98 -2.33 4.07 7.11
C ASP A 98 -3.27 3.85 5.91
N LEU A 99 -4.49 3.36 6.18
CA LEU A 99 -5.54 3.21 5.19
C LEU A 99 -6.53 4.37 5.28
N LEU A 100 -7.08 4.60 6.48
CA LEU A 100 -8.06 5.65 6.77
C LEU A 100 -7.65 6.39 8.04
N ILE A 101 -7.52 7.72 7.96
CA ILE A 101 -7.09 8.58 9.05
C ILE A 101 -8.23 9.52 9.44
N LEU A 102 -8.69 9.40 10.68
CA LEU A 102 -9.80 10.20 11.20
C LEU A 102 -9.30 11.12 12.33
N ASP A 103 -9.24 12.43 12.06
CA ASP A 103 -8.67 13.42 12.99
C ASP A 103 -9.38 13.47 14.36
N HIS A 104 -10.71 13.33 14.35
CA HIS A 104 -11.55 13.41 15.54
C HIS A 104 -11.97 12.04 16.09
N ASP A 105 -11.51 10.95 15.49
CA ASP A 105 -11.98 9.59 15.78
C ASP A 105 -10.89 8.53 15.56
N LYS A 106 -9.74 8.73 16.23
CA LYS A 106 -8.52 7.93 16.01
C LYS A 106 -8.69 6.44 16.28
N GLU A 107 -9.59 6.08 17.20
CA GLU A 107 -9.88 4.67 17.52
C GLU A 107 -10.54 3.93 16.34
N HIS A 108 -11.21 4.66 15.44
CA HIS A 108 -11.83 4.10 14.24
C HIS A 108 -11.03 4.38 12.95
N SER A 109 -9.82 4.92 13.06
CA SER A 109 -8.85 4.92 11.96
C SER A 109 -8.47 3.47 11.61
N LEU A 110 -8.08 3.25 10.36
CA LEU A 110 -7.74 1.93 9.83
C LEU A 110 -6.27 1.89 9.39
N THR A 111 -5.62 0.78 9.69
CA THR A 111 -4.23 0.52 9.32
C THR A 111 -4.14 -0.84 8.64
N ILE A 112 -3.31 -0.91 7.60
CA ILE A 112 -2.90 -2.16 6.94
C ILE A 112 -1.64 -2.68 7.63
N SER A 113 -1.63 -3.96 7.99
CA SER A 113 -0.45 -4.69 8.43
C SER A 113 -0.08 -5.74 7.40
N ALA A 114 1.09 -5.59 6.79
CA ALA A 114 1.61 -6.54 5.81
C ALA A 114 2.37 -7.72 6.47
N ALA A 115 2.28 -7.90 7.80
CA ALA A 115 3.12 -8.85 8.53
C ALA A 115 2.80 -10.32 8.19
N LYS A 116 1.51 -10.67 8.14
CA LYS A 116 1.03 -12.05 7.92
C LYS A 116 0.71 -12.32 6.45
N ARG A 117 -0.02 -11.41 5.81
CA ARG A 117 -0.41 -11.44 4.39
C ARG A 117 0.09 -10.17 3.70
N CYS A 118 0.64 -10.29 2.50
CA CYS A 118 1.19 -9.15 1.77
C CYS A 118 1.49 -9.46 0.30
N ASN A 119 1.67 -8.40 -0.49
CA ASN A 119 2.35 -8.46 -1.78
C ASN A 119 3.75 -7.82 -1.72
N ILE A 120 4.29 -7.47 -2.89
CA ILE A 120 5.63 -6.87 -3.03
C ILE A 120 5.75 -5.47 -2.41
N ALA A 121 4.65 -4.74 -2.22
CA ALA A 121 4.66 -3.33 -1.81
C ALA A 121 5.38 -3.12 -0.47
N ARG A 122 5.29 -4.09 0.45
CA ARG A 122 5.93 -4.01 1.77
C ARG A 122 7.45 -3.97 1.75
N PHE A 123 8.08 -4.37 0.63
CA PHE A 123 9.53 -4.43 0.48
C PHE A 123 10.09 -3.19 -0.26
N ILE A 124 9.25 -2.24 -0.64
CA ILE A 124 9.70 -1.00 -1.27
C ILE A 124 10.37 -0.12 -0.21
N SER A 125 11.65 0.20 -0.42
CA SER A 125 12.42 1.05 0.50
C SER A 125 11.84 2.47 0.63
N GLY A 126 11.92 3.02 1.83
CA GLY A 126 11.70 4.44 2.09
C GLY A 126 12.96 5.29 1.82
N VAL A 127 12.78 6.61 1.76
CA VAL A 127 13.90 7.56 1.74
C VAL A 127 14.20 8.09 3.14
N ASN A 128 15.46 8.42 3.41
CA ASN A 128 15.82 9.07 4.67
C ASN A 128 15.40 10.55 4.65
N ASN A 129 14.36 10.87 5.39
CA ASN A 129 13.77 12.22 5.45
C ASN A 129 14.60 13.23 6.26
N THR A 130 15.67 12.81 6.94
CA THR A 130 16.52 13.71 7.73
C THR A 130 17.68 14.32 6.92
N VAL A 131 18.03 13.72 5.77
CA VAL A 131 19.12 14.16 4.90
C VAL A 131 18.54 14.67 3.59
N LYS A 132 18.58 15.98 3.37
CA LYS A 132 17.91 16.65 2.24
C LYS A 132 18.34 16.10 0.88
N GLU A 133 19.61 15.77 0.73
CA GLU A 133 20.19 15.24 -0.49
C GLU A 133 19.61 13.87 -0.87
N LEU A 134 19.12 13.10 0.10
CA LEU A 134 18.56 11.77 -0.11
C LEU A 134 17.11 11.82 -0.61
N ALA A 135 16.43 12.98 -0.56
CA ALA A 135 15.12 13.15 -1.18
C ALA A 135 15.18 12.91 -2.71
N ALA A 136 16.33 13.15 -3.35
CA ALA A 136 16.54 12.89 -4.76
C ALA A 136 16.51 11.39 -5.14
N LYS A 137 16.57 10.49 -4.15
CA LYS A 137 16.43 9.04 -4.38
C LYS A 137 14.98 8.61 -4.57
N GLN A 138 14.00 9.45 -4.22
CA GLN A 138 12.59 9.11 -4.37
C GLN A 138 12.23 9.00 -5.87
N ASN A 139 11.81 7.81 -6.28
CA ASN A 139 11.41 7.51 -7.67
C ASN A 139 9.96 7.01 -7.79
N VAL A 140 9.28 6.75 -6.67
CA VAL A 140 7.87 6.36 -6.59
C VAL A 140 7.14 7.18 -5.51
N LYS A 141 5.80 7.17 -5.56
CA LYS A 141 4.96 7.87 -4.59
C LYS A 141 3.79 6.97 -4.16
N CYS A 142 3.61 6.81 -2.85
CA CYS A 142 2.41 6.20 -2.28
C CYS A 142 1.29 7.25 -2.21
N VAL A 143 0.08 6.87 -2.60
CA VAL A 143 -1.10 7.72 -2.65
C VAL A 143 -2.32 6.90 -2.25
N ARG A 144 -3.29 7.54 -1.58
CA ARG A 144 -4.59 6.95 -1.24
C ARG A 144 -5.67 7.52 -2.14
N TYR A 145 -6.60 6.67 -2.56
CA TYR A 145 -7.68 7.02 -3.47
C TYR A 145 -8.95 6.33 -3.02
N GLU A 146 -10.07 7.03 -3.12
CA GLU A 146 -11.37 6.41 -3.01
C GLU A 146 -11.64 5.57 -4.27
N VAL A 147 -11.91 4.29 -4.07
CA VAL A 147 -12.37 3.32 -5.09
C VAL A 147 -13.66 2.68 -4.57
N ASP A 148 -14.76 2.81 -5.31
CA ASP A 148 -16.08 2.26 -4.94
C ASP A 148 -16.55 2.61 -3.51
N GLY A 149 -16.18 3.81 -3.02
CA GLY A 149 -16.54 4.32 -1.70
C GLY A 149 -15.60 3.91 -0.56
N GLN A 150 -14.59 3.10 -0.85
CA GLN A 150 -13.56 2.64 0.09
C GLN A 150 -12.24 3.39 -0.12
N ALA A 151 -11.46 3.61 0.94
CA ALA A 151 -10.15 4.26 0.89
C ALA A 151 -9.05 3.30 0.40
#